data_AF-A0A432VSB1-F1
#
_entry.id   AF-A0A432VSB1-F1
#
_cell.length_a   1.000
_cell.length_b   1.000
_cell.length_c   1.000
_cell.angle_alpha   90.00
_cell.angle_beta   90.00
_cell.angle_gamma   90.00
#
_symmetry.space_group_name_H-M   'P 1'
#
loop_
_entity.id
_entity.type
_entity.pdbx_description
1 polymer ?
#
loop_
_entity_poly.entity_id
_entity_poly.type
_entity_poly.pdbx_seq_one_letter_code
_entity_poly.pdbx_strand_id
1 'polypeptide(L)'
;MKLRKFKLTLIVFAFLYVLTLGAYFTVMYLKGNFGVSANSQDWGSLGSYIGGIFTPIAALLSGYFVYVSFAANAHQQKLQLIRESLSRLDRQLEKQFEVPFNNLSLGEQYHGASFKDVIYAISNGAAKADNDAKVAILALVHNVAILTNSIRYYSELLAELPSARKDTEWLGKLEVGYWIQKYTPLSMRMIKIVGVEEFESKASKEELESFRYVLGAYDL
;
A
#
# COMPACT_ATOMS: atom_id res chain seq x y z
N MET A 1 14.05 4.24 11.14
CA MET A 1 14.58 3.16 12.01
C MET A 1 15.76 2.35 11.43
N LYS A 2 15.91 2.18 10.09
CA LYS A 2 16.99 1.35 9.48
C LYS A 2 18.41 1.95 9.53
N LEU A 3 18.57 3.28 9.45
CA LEU A 3 19.89 3.94 9.41
C LEU A 3 20.71 3.76 10.70
N ARG A 4 20.05 3.73 11.86
CA ARG A 4 20.70 3.57 13.17
C ARG A 4 21.23 2.15 13.37
N LYS A 5 20.47 1.13 12.92
CA LYS A 5 20.92 -0.27 12.92
C LYS A 5 22.11 -0.47 11.97
N PHE A 6 22.05 0.11 10.77
CA PHE A 6 23.17 0.08 9.81
C PHE A 6 24.45 0.72 10.38
N LYS A 7 24.34 1.94 10.95
CA LYS A 7 25.47 2.60 11.61
C LYS A 7 26.05 1.75 12.75
N LEU A 8 25.18 1.16 13.58
CA LEU A 8 25.61 0.28 14.66
C LEU A 8 26.33 -0.97 14.13
N THR A 9 25.82 -1.61 13.08
CA THR A 9 26.45 -2.77 12.45
C THR A 9 27.83 -2.43 11.87
N LEU A 10 27.97 -1.28 11.21
CA LEU A 10 29.27 -0.80 10.72
C LEU A 10 30.26 -0.53 11.86
N ILE A 11 29.80 0.09 12.95
CA ILE A 11 30.63 0.34 14.14
C ILE A 11 31.08 -0.98 14.76
N VAL A 12 30.19 -1.94 14.92
CA VAL A 12 30.52 -3.28 15.46
C VAL A 12 31.51 -4.00 14.53
N PHE A 13 31.31 -3.92 13.22
CA PHE A 13 32.22 -4.53 12.25
C PHE A 13 33.62 -3.89 12.29
N ALA A 14 33.70 -2.55 12.33
CA ALA A 14 34.95 -1.83 12.47
C ALA A 14 35.65 -2.14 13.80
N PHE A 15 34.89 -2.25 14.89
CA PHE A 15 35.43 -2.62 16.20
C PHE A 15 36.00 -4.05 16.20
N LEU A 16 35.28 -5.02 15.64
CA LEU A 16 35.77 -6.40 15.50
C LEU A 16 37.03 -6.46 14.64
N TYR A 17 37.13 -5.65 13.59
CA TYR A 17 38.33 -5.56 12.76
C TYR A 17 39.54 -5.07 13.55
N VAL A 18 39.37 -3.98 14.31
CA VAL A 18 40.42 -3.45 15.20
C VAL A 18 40.78 -4.47 16.29
N LEU A 19 39.81 -5.21 16.81
CA LEU A 19 40.04 -6.24 17.84
C LEU A 19 40.85 -7.42 17.29
N THR A 20 40.52 -7.93 16.10
CA THR A 20 41.26 -9.02 15.44
C THR A 20 42.70 -8.59 15.12
N LEU A 21 42.89 -7.36 14.64
CA LEU A 21 44.23 -6.78 14.45
C LEU A 21 44.99 -6.65 15.77
N GLY A 22 44.34 -6.10 16.80
CA GLY A 22 44.92 -5.95 18.14
C GLY A 22 45.34 -7.29 18.74
N ALA A 23 44.50 -8.32 18.61
CA ALA A 23 44.81 -9.68 19.06
C ALA A 23 46.02 -10.26 18.32
N TYR A 24 46.10 -10.07 17.00
CA TYR A 24 47.25 -10.50 16.20
C TYR A 24 48.56 -9.84 16.68
N PHE A 25 48.59 -8.52 16.82
CA PHE A 25 49.78 -7.80 17.30
C PHE A 25 50.13 -8.13 18.76
N THR A 26 49.14 -8.40 19.61
CA THR A 26 49.37 -8.83 21.00
C THR A 26 50.04 -10.20 21.05
N VAL A 27 49.55 -11.16 20.26
CA VAL A 27 50.15 -12.51 20.18
C VAL A 27 51.57 -12.44 19.60
N MET A 28 51.80 -11.57 18.60
CA MET A 28 53.13 -11.32 18.04
C MET A 28 54.11 -10.80 19.10
N TYR A 29 53.69 -9.79 19.89
CA TYR A 29 54.50 -9.24 20.98
C TYR A 29 54.80 -10.28 22.06
N LEU A 30 53.81 -11.06 22.50
CA LEU A 30 53.98 -12.11 23.50
C LEU A 30 54.92 -13.24 23.06
N LYS A 31 55.03 -13.49 21.75
CA LYS A 31 55.97 -14.45 21.17
C LYS A 31 57.39 -13.90 20.97
N GLY A 32 57.66 -12.67 21.42
CA GLY A 32 58.98 -12.04 21.34
C GLY A 32 59.31 -11.45 19.96
N ASN A 33 58.33 -11.34 19.06
CA ASN A 33 58.52 -10.72 17.76
C ASN A 33 58.23 -9.21 17.86
N PHE A 34 59.27 -8.41 18.09
CA PHE A 34 59.15 -6.96 18.25
C PHE A 34 59.31 -6.17 16.95
N GLY A 35 59.80 -6.81 15.88
CA GLY A 35 60.01 -6.19 14.57
C GLY A 35 58.81 -6.40 13.65
N VAL A 36 58.40 -5.36 12.92
CA VAL A 36 57.45 -5.49 11.81
C VAL A 36 58.11 -6.27 10.69
N SER A 37 57.44 -7.31 10.15
CA SER A 37 58.05 -8.12 9.10
C SER A 37 58.29 -7.31 7.82
N ALA A 38 59.51 -7.36 7.31
CA ALA A 38 59.88 -6.83 6.00
C ALA A 38 59.52 -7.79 4.85
N ASN A 39 59.09 -9.03 5.18
CA ASN A 39 58.71 -10.03 4.18
C ASN A 39 57.26 -9.84 3.76
N SER A 40 57.02 -9.67 2.46
CA SER A 40 55.69 -9.52 1.87
C SER A 40 54.79 -10.76 2.09
N GLN A 41 55.38 -11.94 2.25
CA GLN A 41 54.63 -13.19 2.46
C GLN A 41 53.92 -13.25 3.83
N ASP A 42 54.49 -12.60 4.86
CA ASP A 42 53.89 -12.55 6.19
C ASP A 42 52.65 -11.65 6.18
N TRP A 43 52.69 -10.57 5.40
CA TRP A 43 51.53 -9.70 5.15
C TRP A 43 50.43 -10.40 4.36
N GLY A 44 50.79 -11.24 3.38
CA GLY A 44 49.83 -12.11 2.68
C GLY A 44 49.15 -13.12 3.60
N SER A 45 49.90 -13.66 4.57
CA SER A 45 49.39 -14.59 5.59
C SER A 45 48.45 -13.89 6.58
N LEU A 46 48.78 -12.67 7.01
CA LEU A 46 47.89 -11.82 7.81
C LEU A 46 46.58 -11.50 7.06
N GLY A 47 46.71 -11.10 5.78
CA GLY A 47 45.56 -10.84 4.91
C GLY A 47 44.66 -12.06 4.76
N SER A 48 45.24 -13.25 4.63
CA SER A 48 44.50 -14.53 4.57
C SER A 48 43.81 -14.86 5.89
N TYR A 49 44.45 -14.61 7.03
CA TYR A 49 43.86 -14.82 8.36
C TYR A 49 42.65 -13.90 8.61
N ILE A 50 42.82 -12.59 8.37
CA ILE A 50 41.75 -11.60 8.49
C ILE A 50 40.65 -11.92 7.47
N GLY A 51 41.01 -12.17 6.22
CA GLY A 51 40.08 -12.54 5.15
C GLY A 51 39.27 -13.81 5.47
N GLY A 52 39.90 -14.83 6.05
CA GLY A 52 39.24 -16.06 6.47
C GLY A 52 38.16 -15.86 7.54
N ILE A 53 38.38 -14.92 8.46
CA ILE A 53 37.40 -14.57 9.52
C ILE A 53 36.29 -13.68 8.96
N PHE A 54 36.64 -12.66 8.18
CA PHE A 54 35.69 -11.63 7.75
C PHE A 54 34.88 -12.01 6.51
N THR A 55 35.38 -12.88 5.63
CA THR A 55 34.66 -13.26 4.40
C THR A 55 33.31 -13.94 4.69
N PRO A 56 33.20 -14.93 5.58
CA PRO A 56 31.90 -15.53 5.92
C PRO A 56 30.94 -14.53 6.58
N ILE A 57 31.46 -13.66 7.45
CA ILE A 57 30.67 -12.60 8.13
C ILE A 57 30.11 -11.61 7.11
N ALA A 58 30.95 -11.17 6.17
CA ALA A 58 30.56 -10.27 5.09
C ALA A 58 29.53 -10.92 4.15
N ALA A 59 29.67 -12.22 3.86
CA ALA A 59 28.70 -12.96 3.05
C ALA A 59 27.31 -13.03 3.73
N LEU A 60 27.26 -13.35 5.03
CA LEU A 60 26.02 -13.35 5.80
C LEU A 60 25.38 -11.96 5.87
N LEU A 61 26.20 -10.92 6.09
CA LEU A 61 25.74 -9.54 6.15
C LEU A 61 25.18 -9.08 4.79
N SER A 62 25.85 -9.45 3.69
CA SER A 62 25.36 -9.22 2.34
C SER A 62 24.02 -9.91 2.11
N GLY A 63 23.90 -11.20 2.45
CA GLY A 63 22.64 -11.93 2.37
C GLY A 63 21.50 -11.28 3.17
N TYR A 64 21.80 -10.79 4.38
CA TYR A 64 20.83 -10.04 5.19
C TYR A 64 20.39 -8.73 4.51
N PHE A 65 21.31 -7.95 3.94
CA PHE A 65 20.94 -6.73 3.22
C PHE A 65 20.13 -7.00 1.97
N VAL A 66 20.48 -8.06 1.23
CA VAL A 66 19.70 -8.53 0.08
C VAL A 66 18.28 -8.89 0.52
N TYR A 67 18.11 -9.65 1.60
CA TYR A 67 16.79 -9.97 2.17
C TYR A 67 16.00 -8.72 2.55
N VAL A 68 16.60 -7.78 3.28
CA VAL A 68 15.94 -6.52 3.68
C VAL A 68 15.54 -5.67 2.47
N SER A 69 16.38 -5.66 1.43
CA SER A 69 16.10 -4.98 0.16
C SER A 69 14.93 -5.64 -0.56
N PHE A 70 14.94 -6.97 -0.71
CA PHE A 70 13.83 -7.71 -1.32
C PHE A 70 12.52 -7.51 -0.57
N ALA A 71 12.51 -7.57 0.75
CA ALA A 71 11.30 -7.34 1.54
C ALA A 71 10.75 -5.92 1.36
N ALA A 72 11.62 -4.90 1.29
CA ALA A 72 11.22 -3.52 1.03
C ALA A 72 10.67 -3.35 -0.40
N ASN A 73 11.35 -3.91 -1.40
CA ASN A 73 10.95 -3.83 -2.81
C ASN A 73 9.63 -4.57 -3.05
N ALA A 74 9.44 -5.75 -2.46
CA ALA A 74 8.20 -6.51 -2.56
C ALA A 74 7.02 -5.74 -1.95
N HIS A 75 7.23 -5.06 -0.82
CA HIS A 75 6.20 -4.21 -0.22
C HIS A 75 5.86 -3.00 -1.12
N GLN A 76 6.87 -2.34 -1.70
CA GLN A 76 6.64 -1.26 -2.66
C GLN A 76 5.88 -1.73 -3.92
N GLN A 77 6.22 -2.89 -4.47
CA GLN A 77 5.49 -3.51 -5.58
C GLN A 77 4.03 -3.79 -5.23
N LYS A 78 3.75 -4.32 -4.03
CA LYS A 78 2.37 -4.55 -3.57
C LYS A 78 1.56 -3.25 -3.54
N LEU A 79 2.14 -2.18 -2.97
CA LEU A 79 1.50 -0.86 -2.94
C LEU A 79 1.22 -0.31 -4.34
N GLN A 80 2.17 -0.48 -5.26
CA GLN A 80 2.01 -0.05 -6.65
C GLN A 80 0.89 -0.82 -7.36
N LEU A 81 0.88 -2.15 -7.24
CA LEU A 81 -0.16 -3.01 -7.83
C LEU A 81 -1.56 -2.65 -7.33
N ILE A 82 -1.70 -2.37 -6.02
CA ILE A 82 -2.98 -1.95 -5.45
C ILE A 82 -3.40 -0.60 -6.02
N ARG A 83 -2.49 0.37 -6.10
CA ARG A 83 -2.77 1.69 -6.69
C ARG A 83 -3.18 1.60 -8.16
N GLU A 84 -2.53 0.75 -8.94
CA GLU A 84 -2.88 0.49 -10.33
C GLU A 84 -4.26 -0.17 -10.45
N SER A 85 -4.57 -1.15 -9.60
CA SER A 85 -5.89 -1.79 -9.56
C SER A 85 -6.99 -0.80 -9.16
N LEU A 86 -6.75 0.05 -8.17
CA LEU A 86 -7.66 1.13 -7.76
C LEU A 86 -7.90 2.11 -8.91
N SER A 87 -6.85 2.55 -9.61
CA SER A 87 -7.00 3.44 -10.77
C SER A 87 -7.78 2.79 -11.91
N ARG A 88 -7.62 1.48 -12.12
CA ARG A 88 -8.42 0.73 -13.10
C ARG A 88 -9.89 0.63 -12.70
N LEU A 89 -10.18 0.30 -11.44
CA LEU A 89 -11.54 0.24 -10.90
C LEU A 89 -12.22 1.61 -10.99
N ASP A 90 -11.50 2.68 -10.62
CA ASP A 90 -11.95 4.06 -10.73
C ASP A 90 -12.38 4.40 -12.16
N ARG A 91 -11.51 4.16 -13.15
CA ARG A 91 -11.82 4.40 -14.57
C ARG A 91 -12.98 3.55 -15.09
N GLN A 92 -13.08 2.29 -14.65
CA GLN A 92 -14.18 1.42 -15.05
C GLN A 92 -15.50 1.92 -14.50
N LEU A 93 -15.52 2.35 -13.23
CA LEU A 93 -16.69 2.87 -12.57
C LEU A 93 -17.13 4.21 -13.17
N GLU A 94 -16.19 5.13 -13.45
CA GLU A 94 -16.47 6.36 -14.20
C GLU A 94 -17.10 6.06 -15.56
N LYS A 95 -16.55 5.11 -16.31
CA LYS A 95 -17.14 4.70 -17.59
C LYS A 95 -18.56 4.19 -17.40
N GLN A 96 -18.83 3.36 -16.39
CA GLN A 96 -20.17 2.85 -16.12
C GLN A 96 -21.17 3.98 -15.79
N PHE A 97 -20.72 5.05 -15.14
CA PHE A 97 -21.55 6.23 -14.90
C PHE A 97 -21.85 7.04 -16.18
N GLU A 98 -20.93 7.04 -17.14
CA GLU A 98 -21.08 7.78 -18.40
C GLU A 98 -21.77 6.96 -19.51
N VAL A 99 -21.96 5.64 -19.34
CA VAL A 99 -22.65 4.79 -20.32
C VAL A 99 -24.11 5.28 -20.49
N PRO A 100 -24.60 5.40 -21.74
CA PRO A 100 -26.00 5.71 -22.01
C PRO A 100 -26.94 4.67 -21.41
N PHE A 101 -27.92 5.13 -20.61
CA PHE A 101 -28.95 4.27 -20.06
C PHE A 101 -30.19 4.28 -20.97
N ASN A 102 -30.40 3.17 -21.69
CA ASN A 102 -31.47 3.04 -22.66
C ASN A 102 -32.71 2.43 -22.01
N ASN A 103 -33.42 3.24 -21.21
CA ASN A 103 -34.68 2.84 -20.60
C ASN A 103 -35.80 3.81 -20.97
N LEU A 104 -36.76 3.33 -21.76
CA LEU A 104 -37.91 4.11 -22.22
C LEU A 104 -38.92 4.43 -21.10
N SER A 105 -38.96 3.63 -20.04
CA SER A 105 -39.91 3.78 -18.93
C SER A 105 -39.65 5.01 -18.06
N LEU A 106 -38.46 5.60 -18.15
CA LEU A 106 -38.12 6.86 -17.47
C LEU A 106 -38.57 8.10 -18.25
N GLY A 107 -38.95 7.94 -19.52
CA GLY A 107 -39.32 9.01 -20.44
C GLY A 107 -38.27 9.25 -21.53
N GLU A 108 -38.71 9.70 -22.72
CA GLU A 108 -37.84 9.86 -23.90
C GLU A 108 -36.64 10.77 -23.67
N GLN A 109 -36.80 11.80 -22.83
CA GLN A 109 -35.74 12.75 -22.47
C GLN A 109 -34.56 12.13 -21.71
N TYR A 110 -34.74 10.95 -21.11
CA TYR A 110 -33.67 10.22 -20.40
C TYR A 110 -33.17 9.01 -21.17
N HIS A 111 -33.78 8.69 -22.31
CA HIS A 111 -33.34 7.59 -23.16
C HIS A 111 -32.01 7.93 -23.82
N GLY A 112 -30.96 7.18 -23.48
CA GLY A 112 -29.61 7.42 -23.97
C GLY A 112 -28.87 8.55 -23.23
N ALA A 113 -29.45 9.11 -22.17
CA ALA A 113 -28.73 9.99 -21.26
C ALA A 113 -27.68 9.20 -20.48
N SER A 114 -26.64 9.89 -19.98
CA SER A 114 -25.63 9.24 -19.14
C SER A 114 -26.29 8.63 -17.91
N PHE A 115 -25.79 7.47 -17.45
CA PHE A 115 -26.40 6.82 -16.29
C PHE A 115 -26.31 7.71 -15.03
N LYS A 116 -25.26 8.53 -14.94
CA LYS A 116 -25.11 9.59 -13.94
C LYS A 116 -26.27 10.59 -13.99
N ASP A 117 -26.61 11.13 -15.15
CA ASP A 117 -27.71 12.10 -15.29
C ASP A 117 -29.05 11.47 -14.93
N VAL A 118 -29.25 10.19 -15.27
CA VAL A 118 -30.42 9.42 -14.86
C VAL A 118 -30.50 9.28 -13.33
N ILE A 119 -29.39 8.94 -12.67
CA ILE A 119 -29.34 8.88 -11.19
C ILE A 119 -29.68 10.25 -10.57
N TYR A 120 -29.17 11.35 -11.14
CA TYR A 120 -29.51 12.70 -10.68
C TYR A 120 -30.99 13.02 -10.87
N ALA A 121 -31.56 12.71 -12.03
CA ALA A 121 -32.96 12.95 -12.33
C ALA A 121 -33.88 12.19 -11.38
N ILE A 122 -33.62 10.91 -11.14
CA ILE A 122 -34.37 10.09 -10.20
C ILE A 122 -34.21 10.63 -8.78
N SER A 123 -32.98 10.91 -8.35
CA SER A 123 -32.68 11.39 -7.00
C SER A 123 -33.33 12.74 -6.69
N ASN A 124 -33.46 13.62 -7.69
CA ASN A 124 -34.11 14.92 -7.56
C ASN A 124 -35.64 14.87 -7.76
N GLY A 125 -36.22 13.69 -8.01
CA GLY A 125 -37.66 13.51 -8.21
C GLY A 125 -38.16 13.89 -9.61
N ALA A 126 -37.27 14.16 -10.57
CA ALA A 126 -37.60 14.48 -11.96
C ALA A 126 -37.94 13.24 -12.80
N ALA A 127 -37.64 12.04 -12.29
CA ALA A 127 -38.03 10.75 -12.86
C ALA A 127 -38.38 9.77 -11.73
N LYS A 128 -39.31 8.85 -11.97
CA LYS A 128 -39.65 7.78 -11.02
C LYS A 128 -38.83 6.54 -11.33
N ALA A 129 -38.06 6.05 -10.35
CA ALA A 129 -37.30 4.82 -10.49
C ALA A 129 -38.23 3.63 -10.75
N ASP A 130 -38.04 2.95 -11.87
CA ASP A 130 -38.61 1.64 -12.13
C ASP A 130 -37.69 0.52 -11.60
N ASN A 131 -38.10 -0.73 -11.83
CA ASN A 131 -37.34 -1.88 -11.34
C ASN A 131 -35.97 -2.00 -12.04
N ASP A 132 -35.91 -1.75 -13.35
CA ASP A 132 -34.69 -1.89 -14.14
C ASP A 132 -33.64 -0.84 -13.73
N ALA A 133 -34.06 0.40 -13.52
CA ALA A 133 -33.21 1.45 -12.98
C ALA A 133 -32.71 1.09 -11.57
N LYS A 134 -33.58 0.57 -10.68
CA LYS A 134 -33.17 0.15 -9.34
C LYS A 134 -32.12 -0.97 -9.36
N VAL A 135 -32.31 -2.00 -10.20
CA VAL A 135 -31.37 -3.10 -10.34
C VAL A 135 -30.02 -2.61 -10.88
N ALA A 136 -30.04 -1.75 -11.90
CA ALA A 136 -28.82 -1.20 -12.48
C ALA A 136 -28.08 -0.28 -11.50
N ILE A 137 -28.81 0.54 -10.73
CA ILE A 137 -28.23 1.40 -9.68
C ILE A 137 -27.66 0.54 -8.56
N LEU A 138 -28.35 -0.52 -8.13
CA LEU A 138 -27.86 -1.42 -7.09
C LEU A 138 -26.52 -2.05 -7.48
N ALA A 139 -26.37 -2.49 -8.72
CA ALA A 139 -25.11 -3.02 -9.23
C ALA A 139 -23.96 -1.99 -9.15
N LEU A 140 -24.25 -0.71 -9.43
CA LEU A 140 -23.26 0.37 -9.27
C LEU A 140 -22.89 0.62 -7.80
N VAL A 141 -23.86 0.59 -6.88
CA VAL A 141 -23.57 0.71 -5.44
C VAL A 141 -22.65 -0.41 -4.98
N HIS A 142 -22.86 -1.64 -5.44
CA HIS A 142 -21.94 -2.75 -5.14
C HIS A 142 -20.53 -2.53 -5.70
N ASN A 143 -20.40 -2.04 -6.94
CA ASN A 143 -19.09 -1.72 -7.49
C ASN A 143 -18.37 -0.62 -6.69
N VAL A 144 -19.12 0.37 -6.19
CA VAL A 144 -18.57 1.35 -5.24
C VAL A 144 -18.16 0.69 -3.93
N ALA A 145 -18.96 -0.23 -3.39
CA ALA A 145 -18.63 -0.94 -2.15
C ALA A 145 -17.31 -1.73 -2.26
N ILE A 146 -17.11 -2.44 -3.37
CA ILE A 146 -15.85 -3.13 -3.70
C ILE A 146 -14.68 -2.13 -3.77
N LEU A 147 -14.89 -0.97 -4.39
CA LEU A 147 -13.88 0.09 -4.48
C LEU A 147 -13.53 0.62 -3.07
N THR A 148 -14.52 0.91 -2.23
CA THR A 148 -14.30 1.39 -0.86
C THR A 148 -13.56 0.38 0.01
N ASN A 149 -13.85 -0.91 -0.13
CA ASN A 149 -13.11 -1.97 0.54
C ASN A 149 -11.64 -1.98 0.09
N SER A 150 -11.40 -1.86 -1.22
CA SER A 150 -10.04 -1.78 -1.78
C SER A 150 -9.28 -0.55 -1.27
N ILE A 151 -9.95 0.60 -1.13
CA ILE A 151 -9.38 1.84 -0.58
C ILE A 151 -9.03 1.66 0.90
N ARG A 152 -9.91 1.02 1.70
CA ARG A 152 -9.63 0.73 3.12
C ARG A 152 -8.34 -0.08 3.25
N TYR A 153 -8.23 -1.20 2.54
CA TYR A 153 -7.02 -2.03 2.56
C TYR A 153 -5.77 -1.24 2.11
N TYR A 154 -5.89 -0.40 1.09
CA TYR A 154 -4.77 0.43 0.64
C TYR A 154 -4.34 1.43 1.73
N SER A 155 -5.29 2.06 2.41
CA SER A 155 -5.02 3.02 3.49
C SER A 155 -4.32 2.37 4.69
N GLU A 156 -4.71 1.13 5.04
CA GLU A 156 -4.08 0.35 6.11
C GLU A 156 -2.64 -0.02 5.75
N LEU A 157 -2.40 -0.47 4.51
CA LEU A 157 -1.05 -0.77 4.04
C LEU A 157 -0.15 0.48 3.98
N LEU A 158 -0.72 1.64 3.66
CA LEU A 158 0.00 2.91 3.73
C LEU A 158 0.37 3.28 5.16
N ALA A 159 -0.48 2.97 6.14
CA ALA A 159 -0.19 3.23 7.55
C ALA A 159 0.97 2.35 8.07
N GLU A 160 1.13 1.14 7.52
CA GLU A 160 2.22 0.21 7.86
C GLU A 160 3.60 0.62 7.30
N LEU A 161 3.67 1.64 6.44
CA LEU A 161 4.94 2.10 5.87
C LEU A 161 5.91 2.54 6.98
N PRO A 162 7.16 2.04 7.00
CA PRO A 162 8.13 2.42 8.01
C PRO A 162 8.69 3.83 7.74
N SER A 163 8.05 4.86 8.28
CA SER A 163 8.55 6.24 8.23
C SER A 163 9.33 6.63 9.48
N ALA A 164 10.34 7.50 9.32
CA ALA A 164 11.13 8.03 10.43
C ALA A 164 10.40 9.14 11.21
N ARG A 165 9.36 9.73 10.61
CA ARG A 165 8.41 10.68 11.19
C ARG A 165 7.03 10.04 11.16
N LYS A 166 6.08 10.46 12.01
CA LYS A 166 4.67 9.98 12.00
C LYS A 166 3.89 10.42 10.74
N ASP A 167 4.55 10.47 9.59
CA ASP A 167 4.10 11.08 8.35
C ASP A 167 3.35 10.07 7.43
N THR A 168 3.07 8.85 7.87
CA THR A 168 2.35 7.87 7.03
C THR A 168 0.84 7.95 7.22
N GLU A 169 0.40 8.35 8.41
CA GLU A 169 -1.02 8.44 8.74
C GLU A 169 -1.74 9.55 7.95
N TRP A 170 -1.07 10.68 7.67
CA TRP A 170 -1.69 11.75 6.87
C TRP A 170 -1.83 11.38 5.40
N LEU A 171 -0.92 10.56 4.84
CA LEU A 171 -0.99 10.15 3.44
C LEU A 171 -2.16 9.19 3.22
N GLY A 172 -2.35 8.22 4.12
CA GLY A 172 -3.52 7.34 4.12
C GLY A 172 -4.82 8.13 4.25
N LYS A 173 -4.88 9.10 5.18
CA LYS A 173 -6.04 9.99 5.35
C LYS A 173 -6.31 10.88 4.13
N LEU A 174 -5.27 11.40 3.50
CA LEU A 174 -5.40 12.22 2.28
C LEU A 174 -5.97 11.40 1.13
N GLU A 175 -5.42 10.20 0.90
CA GLU A 175 -5.91 9.28 -0.12
C GLU A 175 -7.39 8.96 0.11
N VAL A 176 -7.75 8.52 1.31
CA VAL A 176 -9.15 8.27 1.68
C VAL A 176 -10.01 9.51 1.41
N GLY A 177 -9.60 10.70 1.86
CA GLY A 177 -10.34 11.95 1.66
C GLY A 177 -10.65 12.28 0.18
N TYR A 178 -9.73 12.02 -0.74
CA TYR A 178 -9.98 12.18 -2.18
C TYR A 178 -11.11 11.28 -2.67
N TRP A 179 -11.08 10.00 -2.29
CA TRP A 179 -12.09 9.02 -2.71
C TRP A 179 -13.48 9.33 -2.13
N ILE A 180 -13.52 9.80 -0.87
CA ILE A 180 -14.74 10.29 -0.21
C ILE A 180 -15.36 11.41 -1.02
N GLN A 181 -14.57 12.46 -1.29
CA GLN A 181 -15.07 13.63 -2.00
C GLN A 181 -15.63 13.27 -3.38
N LYS A 182 -15.00 12.31 -4.07
CA LYS A 182 -15.39 11.89 -5.42
C LYS A 182 -16.69 11.07 -5.43
N TYR A 183 -16.81 10.08 -4.55
CA TYR A 183 -17.87 9.08 -4.65
C TYR A 183 -19.04 9.29 -3.69
N THR A 184 -18.86 9.94 -2.54
CA THR A 184 -19.94 10.12 -1.55
C THR A 184 -21.20 10.77 -2.15
N PRO A 185 -21.14 11.87 -2.93
CA PRO A 185 -22.34 12.52 -3.43
C PRO A 185 -23.22 11.63 -4.31
N LEU A 186 -22.61 10.81 -5.15
CA LEU A 186 -23.34 9.94 -6.07
C LEU A 186 -23.83 8.67 -5.36
N SER A 187 -22.99 8.09 -4.50
CA SER A 187 -23.32 6.88 -3.74
C SER A 187 -24.50 7.08 -2.79
N MET A 188 -24.57 8.22 -2.10
CA MET A 188 -25.70 8.53 -1.22
C MET A 188 -27.02 8.64 -1.98
N ARG A 189 -26.98 9.20 -3.20
CA ARG A 189 -28.15 9.26 -4.08
C ARG A 189 -28.59 7.87 -4.53
N MET A 190 -27.63 7.04 -4.93
CA MET A 190 -27.91 5.68 -5.36
C MET A 190 -28.55 4.86 -4.23
N ILE A 191 -27.98 4.91 -3.01
CA ILE A 191 -28.56 4.22 -1.84
C ILE A 191 -29.99 4.69 -1.56
N LYS A 192 -30.25 6.01 -1.61
CA LYS A 192 -31.59 6.55 -1.40
C LYS A 192 -32.60 6.04 -2.44
N ILE A 193 -32.16 5.75 -3.66
CA ILE A 193 -33.03 5.23 -4.73
C ILE A 193 -33.33 3.73 -4.54
N VAL A 194 -32.32 2.93 -4.20
CA VAL A 194 -32.48 1.47 -4.08
C VAL A 194 -33.03 1.04 -2.72
N GLY A 195 -32.74 1.80 -1.67
CA GLY A 195 -33.05 1.44 -0.28
C GLY A 195 -31.84 0.79 0.42
N VAL A 196 -31.65 1.13 1.69
CA VAL A 196 -30.54 0.63 2.52
C VAL A 196 -30.63 -0.89 2.68
N GLU A 197 -31.83 -1.41 2.98
CA GLU A 197 -32.06 -2.85 3.18
C GLU A 197 -31.69 -3.68 1.94
N GLU A 198 -32.06 -3.21 0.75
CA GLU A 198 -31.76 -3.90 -0.51
C GLU A 198 -30.25 -3.96 -0.76
N PHE A 199 -29.53 -2.87 -0.47
CA PHE A 199 -28.07 -2.83 -0.56
C PHE A 199 -27.40 -3.75 0.48
N GLU A 200 -27.81 -3.67 1.74
CA GLU A 200 -27.26 -4.49 2.82
C GLU A 200 -27.52 -5.98 2.64
N SER A 201 -28.62 -6.37 2.00
CA SER A 201 -28.96 -7.78 1.75
C SER A 201 -28.00 -8.49 0.78
N LYS A 202 -27.27 -7.74 -0.06
CA LYS A 202 -26.39 -8.29 -1.11
C LYS A 202 -24.92 -7.95 -0.94
N ALA A 203 -24.57 -7.07 0.00
CA ALA A 203 -23.19 -6.70 0.29
C ALA A 203 -22.61 -7.58 1.38
N SER A 204 -21.33 -7.92 1.28
CA SER A 204 -20.60 -8.56 2.37
C SER A 204 -20.45 -7.62 3.57
N LYS A 205 -20.26 -8.18 4.76
CA LYS A 205 -20.05 -7.40 5.98
C LYS A 205 -18.85 -6.46 5.85
N GLU A 206 -17.77 -6.94 5.23
CA GLU A 206 -16.54 -6.19 5.02
C GLU A 206 -16.74 -5.02 4.04
N GLU A 207 -17.54 -5.21 2.99
CA GLU A 207 -17.92 -4.15 2.05
C GLU A 207 -18.77 -3.09 2.74
N LEU A 208 -19.74 -3.49 3.57
CA LEU A 208 -20.57 -2.55 4.32
C LEU A 208 -19.76 -1.72 5.32
N GLU A 209 -18.88 -2.36 6.10
CA GLU A 209 -17.97 -1.66 7.01
C GLU A 209 -17.08 -0.66 6.27
N SER A 210 -16.51 -1.08 5.13
CA SER A 210 -15.63 -0.24 4.32
C SER A 210 -16.38 0.91 3.67
N PHE A 211 -17.59 0.65 3.19
CA PHE A 211 -18.45 1.66 2.59
C PHE A 211 -18.80 2.74 3.63
N ARG A 212 -19.17 2.33 4.85
CA ARG A 212 -19.46 3.23 5.97
C ARG A 212 -18.21 4.02 6.41
N TYR A 213 -17.06 3.36 6.49
CA TYR A 213 -15.78 3.96 6.87
C TYR A 213 -15.28 4.99 5.85
N VAL A 214 -15.29 4.63 4.57
CA VAL A 214 -14.82 5.51 3.50
C VAL A 214 -15.87 6.58 3.29
N LEU A 215 -17.07 6.26 2.82
CA LEU A 215 -17.98 7.29 2.32
C LEU A 215 -18.68 8.10 3.40
N GLY A 216 -18.44 7.78 4.68
CA GLY A 216 -19.03 8.48 5.82
C GLY A 216 -20.53 8.27 5.83
N ALA A 217 -20.97 7.07 6.25
CA ALA A 217 -22.38 6.88 6.55
C ALA A 217 -22.70 7.59 7.86
N TYR A 218 -23.20 8.83 7.78
CA TYR A 218 -24.13 9.31 8.78
C TYR A 218 -25.37 8.43 8.72
N ASP A 219 -25.89 8.08 9.90
CA ASP A 219 -27.14 7.35 10.11
C ASP A 219 -28.12 7.55 8.95
N LEU A 220 -28.23 6.51 8.11
CA LEU A 220 -29.25 6.38 7.07
C LEU A 220 -30.52 5.84 7.71
#